data_AF-A0A8U0Q9Q0-F1
#
_entry.id   AF-A0A8U0Q9Q0-F1
#
_cell.length_a   1.000
_cell.length_b   1.000
_cell.length_c   1.000
_cell.angle_alpha   90.00
_cell.angle_beta   90.00
_cell.angle_gamma   90.00
#
_symmetry.space_group_name_H-M   'P 1'
#
loop_
_entity.id
_entity.type
_entity.pdbx_description
1 polymer ?
#
loop_
_entity_poly.entity_id
_entity_poly.type
_entity_poly.pdbx_seq_one_letter_code
_entity_poly.pdbx_strand_id
1 'polypeptide(L)'
;MIKCSFHSTAERILASTSQVSNALHDMKDFIKTIPNIVNSDRFLKIEQNVNVEEMKRGIRNASARLKAEFKAIQDTLEVTGHVTQKVIASSFIVLLLGSSVSYLVRYLTDLKHDNVCQTGRLQELLRARGVEELPEAYRKRLVRTRGWRMTQIELRRCLWGGTILGFYCLVCALVLGLDHLIYYVLQTSLSWTQDIPEVNTIISLRLKITILIIGLIRKPVGEMNKDYRYGILLLPPDCVRPLSPPDPSVLSTTAALFLTALVMILGEVFSRRIRRKICSSFYRDREEERALYLRDKILLKLEDEGKIS
;
A
#
# COMPACT_ATOMS: atom_id res chain seq x y z
N MET A 1 -2.49 -12.82 -16.35
CA MET A 1 -1.22 -13.46 -16.73
C MET A 1 -1.02 -14.79 -16.00
N ILE A 2 -0.78 -14.78 -14.67
CA ILE A 2 -0.44 -15.99 -13.88
C ILE A 2 -1.45 -17.14 -14.07
N LYS A 3 -2.76 -16.88 -14.00
CA LYS A 3 -3.79 -17.91 -14.23
C LYS A 3 -3.70 -18.57 -15.61
N CYS A 4 -3.44 -17.80 -16.66
CA CYS A 4 -3.39 -18.29 -18.03
C CYS A 4 -2.12 -19.08 -18.29
N SER A 5 -0.97 -18.54 -17.86
CA SER A 5 0.31 -19.24 -17.92
C SER A 5 0.23 -20.57 -17.15
N PHE A 6 -0.24 -20.54 -15.89
CA PHE A 6 -0.36 -21.76 -15.10
C PHE A 6 -1.32 -22.79 -15.73
N HIS A 7 -2.46 -22.34 -16.27
CA HIS A 7 -3.41 -23.21 -16.96
C HIS A 7 -2.80 -23.87 -18.21
N SER A 8 -2.17 -23.07 -19.07
CA SER A 8 -1.58 -23.56 -20.32
C SER A 8 -0.38 -24.49 -20.07
N THR A 9 0.49 -24.15 -19.11
CA THR A 9 1.60 -25.01 -18.70
C THR A 9 1.10 -26.31 -18.10
N ALA A 10 0.06 -26.27 -17.25
CA ALA A 10 -0.55 -27.48 -16.71
C ALA A 10 -1.15 -28.35 -17.81
N GLU A 11 -1.89 -27.79 -18.78
CA GLU A 11 -2.42 -28.57 -19.91
C GLU A 11 -1.32 -29.21 -20.75
N ARG A 12 -0.21 -28.51 -21.01
CA ARG A 12 0.92 -29.05 -21.78
C ARG A 12 1.70 -30.12 -21.03
N ILE A 13 1.84 -30.01 -19.70
CA ILE A 13 2.43 -31.07 -18.85
C ILE A 13 1.51 -32.32 -18.81
N LEU A 14 0.20 -32.11 -18.76
CA LEU A 14 -0.75 -33.22 -18.85
C LEU A 14 -0.70 -33.88 -20.24
N ALA A 15 -0.54 -33.09 -21.31
CA ALA A 15 -0.34 -33.62 -22.66
C ALA A 15 0.98 -34.39 -22.80
N SER A 16 2.09 -33.94 -22.19
CA SER A 16 3.34 -34.71 -22.21
C SER A 16 3.22 -36.05 -21.49
N THR A 17 2.44 -36.11 -20.41
CA THR A 17 2.11 -37.35 -19.72
C THR A 17 1.43 -38.37 -20.65
N SER A 18 0.52 -37.89 -21.52
CA SER A 18 -0.11 -38.75 -22.54
C SER A 18 0.88 -39.26 -23.60
N GLN A 19 1.86 -38.45 -24.00
CA GLN A 19 2.91 -38.89 -24.93
C GLN A 19 3.81 -39.96 -24.33
N VAL A 20 4.17 -39.83 -23.04
CA VAL A 20 4.95 -40.84 -22.31
C VAL A 20 4.18 -42.16 -22.23
N SER A 21 2.87 -42.09 -21.96
CA SER A 21 2.00 -43.26 -21.98
C SER A 21 1.96 -43.96 -23.34
N ASN A 22 1.87 -43.19 -24.44
CA ASN A 22 1.89 -43.75 -25.79
C ASN A 22 3.24 -44.40 -26.13
N ALA A 23 4.35 -43.77 -25.73
CA ALA A 23 5.69 -44.33 -25.92
C ALA A 23 5.87 -45.68 -25.19
N LEU A 24 5.32 -45.79 -23.98
CA LEU A 24 5.29 -47.04 -23.21
C LEU A 24 4.42 -48.11 -23.88
N HIS A 25 3.29 -47.72 -24.47
CA HIS A 25 2.42 -48.63 -25.21
C HIS A 25 3.09 -49.19 -26.46
N ASP A 26 3.71 -48.32 -27.26
CA ASP A 26 4.44 -48.69 -28.48
C ASP A 26 5.61 -49.63 -28.16
N MET A 27 6.33 -49.40 -27.06
CA MET A 27 7.37 -50.31 -26.58
C MET A 27 6.80 -51.69 -26.23
N LYS A 28 5.66 -51.74 -25.52
CA LYS A 28 5.02 -52.99 -25.14
C LYS A 28 4.58 -53.79 -26.36
N ASP A 29 4.02 -53.14 -27.37
CA ASP A 29 3.55 -53.83 -28.57
C ASP A 29 4.70 -54.29 -29.48
N PHE A 30 5.81 -53.54 -29.54
CA PHE A 30 7.02 -53.98 -30.23
C PHE A 30 7.68 -55.21 -29.57
N ILE A 31 7.63 -55.32 -28.24
CA ILE A 31 8.17 -56.49 -27.53
C ILE A 31 7.32 -57.74 -27.81
N LYS A 32 5.99 -57.60 -27.95
CA LYS A 32 5.08 -58.72 -28.25
C LYS A 32 5.27 -59.32 -29.64
N THR A 33 5.74 -58.55 -30.62
CA THR A 33 5.90 -59.04 -32.01
C THR A 33 7.16 -59.87 -32.22
N ILE A 34 7.98 -60.09 -31.18
CA ILE A 34 9.23 -60.85 -31.28
C ILE A 34 8.99 -62.34 -30.93
N PRO A 35 9.13 -63.27 -31.89
CA PRO A 35 8.60 -64.63 -31.77
C PRO A 35 9.35 -65.59 -30.83
N ASN A 36 10.43 -65.16 -30.13
CA ASN A 36 11.30 -66.06 -29.34
C ASN A 36 11.48 -65.69 -27.86
N ILE A 37 10.71 -64.76 -27.30
CA ILE A 37 10.84 -64.39 -25.88
C ILE A 37 9.91 -65.28 -25.03
N VAL A 38 10.33 -66.52 -24.76
CA VAL A 38 9.58 -67.57 -24.02
C VAL A 38 9.33 -67.25 -22.52
N ASN A 39 9.55 -66.00 -22.06
CA ASN A 39 9.17 -65.57 -20.69
C ASN A 39 9.10 -64.04 -20.54
N SER A 40 8.56 -63.33 -21.55
CA SER A 40 8.59 -61.85 -21.56
C SER A 40 7.75 -61.17 -20.47
N ASP A 41 6.74 -61.85 -19.91
CA ASP A 41 5.77 -61.22 -19.00
C ASP A 41 6.34 -60.83 -17.62
N ARG A 42 7.54 -61.30 -17.25
CA ARG A 42 8.12 -61.06 -15.92
C ARG A 42 8.98 -59.80 -15.79
N PHE A 43 9.42 -59.20 -16.91
CA PHE A 43 10.50 -58.20 -16.85
C PHE A 43 10.08 -56.73 -17.02
N LEU A 44 8.84 -56.43 -17.43
CA LEU A 44 8.39 -55.05 -17.65
C LEU A 44 6.97 -54.81 -17.10
N LYS A 45 6.86 -54.78 -15.76
CA LYS A 45 5.75 -54.08 -15.10
C LYS A 45 6.13 -52.62 -14.94
N ILE A 46 5.75 -51.80 -15.91
CA ILE A 46 5.80 -50.34 -15.77
C ILE A 46 4.38 -49.90 -15.39
N GLU A 47 4.12 -49.77 -14.09
CA GLU A 47 2.90 -49.15 -13.58
C GLU A 47 3.10 -47.63 -13.50
N GLN A 48 2.62 -46.89 -14.50
CA GLN A 48 2.38 -45.46 -14.35
C GLN A 48 0.90 -45.24 -14.07
N ASN A 49 0.53 -45.11 -12.80
CA ASN A 49 -0.80 -44.71 -12.38
C ASN A 49 -0.84 -43.19 -12.12
N VAL A 50 -0.75 -42.39 -13.19
CA VAL A 50 -0.86 -40.93 -13.09
C VAL A 50 -2.28 -40.52 -13.53
N ASN A 51 -3.16 -40.27 -12.56
CA ASN A 51 -4.53 -39.81 -12.83
C ASN A 51 -4.55 -38.32 -13.14
N VAL A 52 -4.41 -38.01 -14.43
CA VAL A 52 -4.44 -36.66 -15.02
C VAL A 52 -5.69 -35.88 -14.63
N GLU A 53 -6.85 -36.52 -14.55
CA GLU A 53 -8.12 -35.86 -14.21
C GLU A 53 -8.19 -35.45 -12.74
N GLU A 54 -7.60 -36.24 -11.84
CA GLU A 54 -7.50 -35.89 -10.43
C GLU A 54 -6.58 -34.67 -10.24
N MET A 55 -5.43 -34.65 -10.92
CA MET A 55 -4.49 -33.52 -10.89
C MET A 55 -5.13 -32.24 -11.44
N LYS A 56 -5.87 -32.34 -12.57
CA LYS A 56 -6.62 -31.21 -13.16
C LYS A 56 -7.70 -30.69 -12.21
N ARG A 57 -8.38 -31.57 -11.47
CA ARG A 57 -9.38 -31.20 -10.46
C ARG A 57 -8.73 -30.48 -9.27
N GLY A 58 -7.61 -31.00 -8.76
CA GLY A 58 -6.85 -30.39 -7.67
C GLY A 58 -6.42 -28.96 -7.96
N ILE A 59 -5.87 -28.72 -9.15
CA ILE A 59 -5.45 -27.37 -9.60
C ILE A 59 -6.64 -26.41 -9.69
N ARG A 60 -7.77 -26.85 -10.27
CA ARG A 60 -8.97 -26.00 -10.38
C ARG A 60 -9.51 -25.63 -9.01
N ASN A 61 -9.60 -26.60 -8.10
CA ASN A 61 -10.07 -26.39 -6.73
C ASN A 61 -9.16 -25.42 -5.96
N ALA A 62 -7.84 -25.58 -6.06
CA ALA A 62 -6.88 -24.67 -5.43
C ALA A 62 -7.02 -23.23 -5.97
N SER A 63 -7.18 -23.06 -7.29
CA SER A 63 -7.37 -21.73 -7.89
C SER A 63 -8.69 -21.07 -7.48
N ALA A 64 -9.76 -21.86 -7.37
CA ALA A 64 -11.08 -21.38 -6.95
C ALA A 64 -11.06 -20.94 -5.49
N ARG A 65 -10.38 -21.72 -4.63
CA ARG A 65 -10.19 -21.40 -3.21
C ARG A 65 -9.42 -20.10 -3.01
N LEU A 66 -8.28 -19.92 -3.68
CA LEU A 66 -7.51 -18.68 -3.62
C LEU A 66 -8.36 -17.47 -4.04
N LYS A 67 -9.13 -17.58 -5.12
CA LYS A 67 -10.02 -16.50 -5.57
C LYS A 67 -11.08 -16.15 -4.53
N ALA A 68 -11.67 -17.16 -3.88
CA ALA A 68 -12.66 -16.94 -2.84
C ALA A 68 -12.05 -16.24 -1.61
N GLU A 69 -10.84 -16.64 -1.19
CA GLU A 69 -10.12 -16.00 -0.09
C GLU A 69 -9.76 -14.53 -0.41
N PHE A 70 -9.24 -14.25 -1.60
CA PHE A 70 -8.98 -12.86 -2.03
C PHE A 70 -10.25 -12.01 -2.08
N LYS A 71 -11.36 -12.55 -2.59
CA LYS A 71 -12.64 -11.84 -2.63
C LYS A 71 -13.14 -11.56 -1.21
N ALA A 72 -13.07 -12.53 -0.30
CA ALA A 72 -13.47 -12.34 1.08
C ALA A 72 -12.66 -11.22 1.77
N ILE A 73 -11.35 -11.15 1.51
CA ILE A 73 -10.50 -10.06 2.02
C ILE A 73 -10.95 -8.71 1.44
N GLN A 74 -11.19 -8.63 0.12
CA GLN A 74 -11.63 -7.42 -0.54
C GLN A 74 -12.99 -6.92 0.01
N ASP A 75 -13.98 -7.81 0.11
CA ASP A 75 -15.31 -7.49 0.62
C ASP A 75 -15.22 -7.02 2.09
N THR A 76 -14.38 -7.66 2.89
CA THR A 76 -14.14 -7.27 4.30
C THR A 76 -13.50 -5.89 4.41
N LEU A 77 -12.51 -5.58 3.54
CA LEU A 77 -11.85 -4.27 3.51
C LEU A 77 -12.81 -3.15 3.12
N GLU A 78 -13.71 -3.39 2.16
CA GLU A 78 -14.69 -2.41 1.72
C GLU A 78 -15.68 -2.05 2.84
N VAL A 79 -16.25 -3.08 3.50
CA VAL A 79 -17.17 -2.88 4.63
C VAL A 79 -16.46 -2.17 5.79
N THR A 80 -15.26 -2.64 6.15
CA THR A 80 -14.46 -2.05 7.24
C THR A 80 -14.09 -0.60 6.92
N GLY A 81 -13.74 -0.31 5.67
CA GLY A 81 -13.42 1.04 5.20
C GLY A 81 -14.58 2.00 5.40
N HIS A 82 -15.79 1.63 4.98
CA HIS A 82 -16.98 2.47 5.14
C HIS A 82 -17.35 2.71 6.60
N VAL A 83 -17.26 1.70 7.45
CA VAL A 83 -17.53 1.84 8.90
C VAL A 83 -16.49 2.77 9.52
N THR A 84 -15.21 2.55 9.23
CA THR A 84 -14.09 3.36 9.74
C THR A 84 -14.22 4.82 9.32
N GLN A 85 -14.57 5.08 8.06
CA GLN A 85 -14.81 6.44 7.57
C GLN A 85 -15.91 7.16 8.35
N LYS A 86 -17.05 6.49 8.60
CA LYS A 86 -18.16 7.06 9.37
C LYS A 86 -17.77 7.32 10.83
N VAL A 87 -17.05 6.38 11.45
CA VAL A 87 -16.56 6.53 12.83
C VAL A 87 -15.57 7.68 12.95
N ILE A 88 -14.62 7.80 12.02
CA ILE A 88 -13.67 8.93 11.98
C ILE A 88 -14.42 10.25 11.80
N ALA A 89 -15.35 10.33 10.87
CA ALA A 89 -16.13 11.55 10.63
C ALA A 89 -16.97 11.95 11.84
N SER A 90 -17.64 10.98 12.49
CA SER A 90 -18.43 11.23 13.71
C SER A 90 -17.55 11.67 14.88
N SER A 91 -16.43 10.97 15.11
CA SER A 91 -15.44 11.32 16.14
C SER A 91 -14.89 12.73 15.91
N PHE A 92 -14.58 13.08 14.66
CA PHE A 92 -14.09 14.41 14.30
C PHE A 92 -15.10 15.51 14.68
N ILE A 93 -16.38 15.32 14.39
CA ILE A 93 -17.44 16.27 14.76
C ILE A 93 -17.53 16.40 16.29
N VAL A 94 -17.56 15.28 17.02
CA VAL A 94 -17.64 15.28 18.49
C VAL A 94 -16.43 15.99 19.10
N LEU A 95 -15.22 15.71 18.62
CA LEU A 95 -14.00 16.36 19.08
C LEU A 95 -13.99 17.85 18.76
N LEU A 96 -14.45 18.27 17.58
CA LEU A 96 -14.54 19.69 17.22
C LEU A 96 -15.51 20.45 18.12
N LEU A 97 -16.71 19.90 18.34
CA LEU A 97 -17.71 20.50 19.22
C LEU A 97 -17.23 20.54 20.67
N GLY A 98 -16.72 19.42 21.17
CA GLY A 98 -16.17 19.32 22.52
C GLY A 98 -15.00 20.29 22.75
N SER A 99 -14.09 20.41 21.76
CA SER A 99 -12.99 21.37 21.83
C SER A 99 -13.47 22.83 21.83
N SER A 100 -14.54 23.14 21.08
CA SER A 100 -15.13 24.48 21.04
C SER A 100 -15.82 24.84 22.36
N VAL A 101 -16.62 23.92 22.91
CA VAL A 101 -17.27 24.11 24.23
C VAL A 101 -16.22 24.24 25.33
N SER A 102 -15.23 23.35 25.37
CA SER A 102 -14.13 23.41 26.33
C SER A 102 -13.35 24.72 26.25
N TYR A 103 -13.08 25.19 25.02
CA TYR A 103 -12.44 26.48 24.80
C TYR A 103 -13.32 27.62 25.33
N LEU A 104 -14.62 27.63 25.04
CA LEU A 104 -15.54 28.67 25.51
C LEU A 104 -15.65 28.70 27.03
N VAL A 105 -15.79 27.54 27.68
CA VAL A 105 -15.85 27.45 29.15
C VAL A 105 -14.57 28.04 29.75
N ARG A 106 -13.39 27.60 29.29
CA ARG A 106 -12.10 28.15 29.76
C ARG A 106 -11.96 29.62 29.44
N TYR A 107 -12.53 30.08 28.33
CA TYR A 107 -12.56 31.50 27.97
C TYR A 107 -13.35 32.32 28.99
N LEU A 108 -14.45 31.79 29.52
CA LEU A 108 -15.29 32.52 30.46
C LEU A 108 -14.79 32.40 31.90
N THR A 109 -14.11 31.30 32.25
CA THR A 109 -13.72 31.03 33.64
C THR A 109 -12.28 31.43 33.99
N ASP A 110 -11.34 31.36 33.04
CA ASP A 110 -9.91 31.61 33.30
C ASP A 110 -9.40 32.85 32.57
N LEU A 111 -8.99 33.87 33.32
CA LEU A 111 -8.42 35.11 32.80
C LEU A 111 -7.02 34.94 32.19
N LYS A 112 -6.29 33.87 32.54
CA LYS A 112 -4.98 33.55 31.96
C LYS A 112 -5.11 32.81 30.62
N HIS A 113 -6.24 32.12 30.40
CA HIS A 113 -6.45 31.29 29.22
C HIS A 113 -6.47 32.12 27.93
N ASP A 114 -5.52 31.84 27.03
CA ASP A 114 -5.38 32.47 25.71
C ASP A 114 -5.35 34.02 25.75
N ASN A 115 -4.97 34.59 26.90
CA ASN A 115 -4.88 36.04 27.12
C ASN A 115 -3.50 36.56 26.70
N VAL A 116 -3.19 36.36 25.42
CA VAL A 116 -1.89 36.62 24.81
C VAL A 116 -2.02 37.63 23.67
N CYS A 117 -3.15 38.32 23.56
CA CYS A 117 -3.45 39.21 22.44
C CYS A 117 -3.15 40.67 22.79
N GLN A 118 -2.45 41.38 21.90
CA GLN A 118 -2.36 42.83 21.98
C GLN A 118 -3.68 43.45 21.49
N THR A 119 -4.60 43.75 22.41
CA THR A 119 -5.85 44.44 22.10
C THR A 119 -5.65 45.96 22.10
N GLY A 120 -6.47 46.69 21.32
CA GLY A 120 -6.44 48.16 21.34
C GLY A 120 -6.74 48.72 22.73
N ARG A 121 -7.70 48.10 23.43
CA ARG A 121 -8.07 48.44 24.81
C ARG A 121 -6.91 48.29 25.79
N LEU A 122 -6.13 47.21 25.71
CA LEU A 122 -4.94 47.04 26.55
C LEU A 122 -3.91 48.17 26.31
N GLN A 123 -3.72 48.56 25.05
CA GLN A 123 -2.78 49.62 24.70
C GLN A 123 -3.25 51.00 25.20
N GLU A 124 -4.56 51.28 25.16
CA GLU A 124 -5.16 52.46 25.80
C GLU A 124 -4.93 52.46 27.31
N LEU A 125 -5.21 51.34 27.97
CA LEU A 125 -5.05 51.18 29.42
C LEU A 125 -3.59 51.35 29.89
N LEU A 126 -2.62 50.90 29.09
CA LEU A 126 -1.19 51.06 29.38
C LEU A 126 -0.73 52.50 29.14
N ARG A 127 -1.17 53.15 28.05
CA ARG A 127 -0.88 54.57 27.79
C ARG A 127 -1.44 55.50 28.86
N ALA A 128 -2.64 55.20 29.37
CA ALA A 128 -3.23 55.94 30.48
C ALA A 128 -2.39 55.88 31.77
N ARG A 129 -1.48 54.90 31.88
CA ARG A 129 -0.51 54.74 32.99
C ARG A 129 0.91 55.19 32.61
N GLY A 130 1.09 55.85 31.47
CA GLY A 130 2.40 56.33 31.01
C GLY A 130 3.31 55.24 30.41
N VAL A 131 2.79 54.05 30.12
CA VAL A 131 3.59 52.95 29.56
C VAL A 131 3.48 52.93 28.05
N GLU A 132 4.49 53.46 27.37
CA GLU A 132 4.58 53.43 25.90
C GLU A 132 5.22 52.15 25.36
N GLU A 133 6.18 51.58 26.09
CA GLU A 133 6.91 50.37 25.68
C GLU A 133 6.58 49.15 26.55
N LEU A 134 6.19 48.05 25.90
CA LEU A 134 6.01 46.77 26.58
C LEU A 134 7.37 46.12 26.94
N PRO A 135 7.49 45.47 28.12
CA PRO A 135 8.66 44.65 28.47
C PRO A 135 8.96 43.62 27.37
N GLU A 136 10.24 43.32 27.13
CA GLU A 136 10.64 42.36 26.10
C GLU A 136 9.94 41.00 26.22
N ALA A 137 9.79 40.51 27.46
CA ALA A 137 9.12 39.25 27.76
C ALA A 137 7.67 39.23 27.25
N TYR A 138 6.98 40.37 27.30
CA TYR A 138 5.61 40.51 26.81
C TYR A 138 5.58 40.88 25.32
N ARG A 139 6.53 41.67 24.82
CA ARG A 139 6.65 41.99 23.38
C ARG A 139 6.84 40.74 22.51
N LYS A 140 7.64 39.76 22.96
CA LYS A 140 7.87 38.48 22.25
C LYS A 140 6.68 37.50 22.39
N ARG A 141 5.89 37.64 23.45
CA ARG A 141 4.78 36.73 23.77
C ARG A 141 3.46 37.20 23.17
N LEU A 142 3.16 38.50 23.18
CA LEU A 142 1.88 39.03 22.71
C LEU A 142 1.76 38.95 21.18
N VAL A 143 0.62 38.43 20.73
CA VAL A 143 0.30 38.29 19.31
C VAL A 143 -0.63 39.43 18.89
N ARG A 144 -0.31 40.06 17.76
CA ARG A 144 -1.18 41.06 17.12
C ARG A 144 -2.25 40.35 16.31
N THR A 145 -3.49 40.34 16.81
CA THR A 145 -4.63 39.58 16.23
C THR A 145 -5.11 40.05 14.86
N ARG A 146 -4.69 41.25 14.41
CA ARG A 146 -5.05 41.80 13.09
C ARG A 146 -4.00 41.54 11.99
N GLY A 147 -2.79 41.09 12.33
CA GLY A 147 -1.74 40.90 11.35
C GLY A 147 -1.90 39.60 10.56
N TRP A 148 -1.63 39.59 9.25
CA TRP A 148 -1.58 38.36 8.45
C TRP A 148 -0.35 37.50 8.77
N ARG A 149 0.72 38.11 9.29
CA ARG A 149 1.97 37.41 9.62
C ARG A 149 1.75 36.39 10.75
N MET A 150 2.14 35.15 10.50
CA MET A 150 2.24 34.11 11.54
C MET A 150 3.43 34.41 12.44
N THR A 151 3.23 34.28 13.74
CA THR A 151 4.32 34.38 14.71
C THR A 151 5.10 33.08 14.75
N GLN A 152 6.39 33.13 15.15
CA GLN A 152 7.24 31.94 15.29
C GLN A 152 6.66 30.89 16.26
N ILE A 153 5.89 31.35 17.25
CA ILE A 153 5.22 30.47 18.21
C ILE A 153 4.05 29.72 17.55
N GLU A 154 3.28 30.40 16.69
CA GLU A 154 2.19 29.78 15.93
C GLU A 154 2.74 28.80 14.88
N LEU A 155 3.82 29.17 14.19
CA LEU A 155 4.48 28.29 13.22
C LEU A 155 5.02 27.01 13.88
N ARG A 156 5.62 27.13 15.07
CA ARG A 156 6.12 25.97 15.83
C ARG A 156 5.01 24.98 16.20
N ARG A 157 3.78 25.46 16.39
CA ARG A 157 2.62 24.58 16.63
C ARG A 157 2.20 23.84 15.36
N CYS A 158 2.31 24.49 14.19
CA CYS A 158 2.08 23.84 12.90
C CYS A 158 3.16 22.80 12.56
N LEU A 159 4.39 22.95 13.10
CA LEU A 159 5.46 21.99 12.83
C LEU A 159 5.08 20.57 13.23
N TRP A 160 4.37 20.36 14.35
CA TRP A 160 3.96 19.01 14.76
C TRP A 160 2.96 18.38 13.78
N GLY A 161 1.98 19.16 13.30
CA GLY A 161 1.07 18.70 12.25
C GLY A 161 1.82 18.45 10.94
N GLY A 162 2.76 19.34 10.60
CA GLY A 162 3.59 19.24 9.41
C GLY A 162 4.54 18.05 9.41
N THR A 163 5.13 17.68 10.56
CA THR A 163 6.00 16.50 10.67
C THR A 163 5.21 15.22 10.48
N ILE A 164 4.02 15.12 11.08
CA ILE A 164 3.12 13.99 10.88
C ILE A 164 2.71 13.90 9.41
N LEU A 165 2.30 15.02 8.80
CA LEU A 165 1.93 15.06 7.38
C LEU A 165 3.10 14.64 6.48
N GLY A 166 4.32 15.14 6.77
CA GLY A 166 5.53 14.80 6.02
C GLY A 166 5.88 13.31 6.12
N PHE A 167 5.68 12.69 7.28
CA PHE A 167 5.84 11.25 7.44
C PHE A 167 4.85 10.46 6.56
N TYR A 168 3.57 10.84 6.55
CA TYR A 168 2.58 10.22 5.66
C TYR A 168 2.92 10.43 4.17
N CYS A 169 3.36 11.64 3.80
CA CYS A 169 3.84 11.91 2.44
C CYS A 169 4.99 10.96 2.05
N LEU A 170 5.95 10.74 2.96
CA LEU A 170 7.09 9.86 2.72
C LEU A 170 6.65 8.41 2.53
N VAL A 171 5.79 7.88 3.40
CA VAL A 171 5.26 6.52 3.27
C VAL A 171 4.48 6.36 1.97
N CYS A 172 3.61 7.29 1.62
CA CYS A 172 2.87 7.25 0.36
C CYS A 172 3.79 7.33 -0.86
N ALA A 173 4.82 8.19 -0.83
CA ALA A 173 5.80 8.28 -1.90
C ALA A 173 6.60 6.97 -2.06
N LEU A 174 6.94 6.29 -0.97
CA LEU A 174 7.59 4.98 -1.00
C LEU A 174 6.67 3.91 -1.62
N VAL A 175 5.39 3.88 -1.25
CA VAL A 175 4.41 2.93 -1.81
C VAL A 175 4.19 3.17 -3.30
N LEU A 176 3.96 4.42 -3.72
CA LEU A 176 3.78 4.78 -5.13
C LEU A 176 5.07 4.50 -5.93
N GLY A 177 6.23 4.84 -5.36
CA GLY A 177 7.52 4.54 -5.97
C GLY A 177 7.75 3.04 -6.14
N LEU A 178 7.37 2.24 -5.15
CA LEU A 178 7.46 0.78 -5.21
C LEU A 178 6.49 0.19 -6.25
N ASP A 179 5.29 0.73 -6.40
CA ASP A 179 4.34 0.32 -7.43
C ASP A 179 4.90 0.58 -8.85
N HIS A 180 5.44 1.79 -9.08
CA HIS A 180 6.14 2.11 -10.33
C HIS A 180 7.36 1.23 -10.55
N LEU A 181 8.16 0.96 -9.51
CA LEU A 181 9.32 0.06 -9.60
C LEU A 181 8.89 -1.36 -10.01
N ILE A 182 7.85 -1.91 -9.36
CA ILE A 182 7.29 -3.21 -9.71
C ILE A 182 6.81 -3.22 -11.14
N TYR A 183 6.11 -2.16 -11.59
CA TYR A 183 5.67 -2.05 -12.98
C TYR A 183 6.86 -2.10 -13.96
N TYR A 184 7.92 -1.32 -13.73
CA TYR A 184 9.11 -1.33 -14.59
C TYR A 184 9.85 -2.66 -14.57
N VAL A 185 10.02 -3.27 -13.40
CA VAL A 185 10.67 -4.59 -13.25
C VAL A 185 9.85 -5.65 -13.97
N LEU A 186 8.53 -5.67 -13.79
CA LEU A 186 7.66 -6.62 -14.46
C LEU A 186 7.68 -6.40 -15.97
N GLN A 187 7.54 -5.16 -16.45
CA GLN A 187 7.58 -4.86 -17.87
C GLN A 187 8.90 -5.30 -18.52
N THR A 188 10.02 -5.06 -17.84
CA THR A 188 11.34 -5.55 -18.28
C THR A 188 11.38 -7.07 -18.25
N SER A 189 10.97 -7.72 -17.16
CA SER A 189 10.97 -9.20 -17.08
C SER A 189 10.11 -9.83 -18.18
N LEU A 190 8.97 -9.21 -18.51
CA LEU A 190 8.08 -9.69 -19.57
C LEU A 190 8.77 -9.64 -20.93
N SER A 191 9.47 -8.55 -21.27
CA SER A 191 10.19 -8.45 -22.53
C SER A 191 11.28 -9.53 -22.64
N TRP A 192 11.99 -9.81 -21.54
CA TRP A 192 12.99 -10.89 -21.50
C TRP A 192 12.37 -12.28 -21.64
N THR A 193 11.21 -12.53 -21.03
CA THR A 193 10.54 -13.84 -21.11
C THR A 193 9.94 -14.15 -22.48
N GLN A 194 9.60 -13.12 -23.27
CA GLN A 194 9.14 -13.30 -24.66
C GLN A 194 10.27 -13.80 -25.58
N ASP A 195 11.53 -13.55 -25.21
CA ASP A 195 12.72 -14.02 -25.94
C ASP A 195 13.16 -15.44 -25.54
N ILE A 196 12.51 -16.08 -24.55
CA ILE A 196 12.85 -17.44 -24.14
C ILE A 196 12.31 -18.41 -25.22
N PRO A 197 13.19 -19.13 -25.94
CA PRO A 197 12.75 -20.06 -26.97
C PRO A 197 11.94 -21.22 -26.38
N GLU A 198 11.02 -21.75 -27.18
CA GLU A 198 10.30 -22.98 -26.85
C GLU A 198 11.28 -24.09 -26.49
N VAL A 199 11.13 -24.66 -25.28
CA VAL A 199 11.91 -25.83 -24.88
C VAL A 199 11.28 -27.04 -25.54
N ASN A 200 11.75 -27.32 -26.76
CA ASN A 200 11.40 -28.53 -27.49
C ASN A 200 12.19 -29.70 -26.93
N THR A 201 11.49 -30.57 -26.19
CA THR A 201 12.08 -31.75 -25.57
C THR A 201 11.77 -32.97 -26.45
N ILE A 202 12.80 -33.76 -26.77
CA ILE A 202 12.66 -34.97 -27.58
C ILE A 202 12.94 -36.17 -26.67
N ILE A 203 11.97 -37.06 -26.50
CA ILE A 203 12.18 -38.39 -25.93
C ILE A 203 12.48 -39.34 -27.08
N SER A 204 13.75 -39.69 -27.26
CA SER A 204 14.17 -40.72 -28.23
C SER A 204 14.14 -42.10 -27.59
N LEU A 205 13.20 -42.94 -28.01
CA LEU A 205 13.12 -44.35 -27.63
C LEU A 205 13.92 -45.19 -28.65
N ARG A 206 15.07 -45.69 -28.22
CA ARG A 206 15.92 -46.60 -29.02
C ARG A 206 16.01 -47.95 -28.34
N LEU A 207 15.40 -48.97 -28.94
CA LEU A 207 15.36 -50.33 -28.42
C LEU A 207 16.00 -51.27 -29.44
N LYS A 208 17.07 -51.95 -29.02
CA LYS A 208 17.75 -52.95 -29.83
C LYS A 208 17.69 -54.29 -29.11
N ILE A 209 16.98 -55.25 -29.69
CA ILE A 209 16.80 -56.57 -29.09
C ILE A 209 17.68 -57.57 -29.84
N THR A 210 18.59 -58.19 -29.10
CA THR A 210 19.55 -59.16 -29.63
C THR A 210 19.30 -60.50 -28.93
N ILE A 211 19.04 -61.57 -29.67
CA ILE A 211 18.90 -62.91 -29.09
C ILE A 211 20.20 -63.68 -29.27
N LEU A 212 20.47 -64.56 -28.32
CA LEU A 212 21.62 -65.44 -28.32
C LEU A 212 21.13 -66.84 -28.68
N ILE A 213 21.47 -67.30 -29.89
CA ILE A 213 21.08 -68.63 -30.35
C ILE A 213 22.26 -69.55 -30.06
N ILE A 214 22.04 -70.53 -29.17
CA ILE A 214 22.97 -71.62 -28.80
C ILE A 214 24.41 -71.12 -28.62
N GLY A 215 24.66 -70.46 -27.48
CA GLY A 215 25.99 -70.26 -26.89
C GLY A 215 26.94 -69.24 -27.54
N LEU A 216 26.90 -69.00 -28.86
CA LEU A 216 28.00 -68.29 -29.54
C LEU A 216 27.58 -67.21 -30.56
N ILE A 217 26.33 -67.17 -31.03
CA ILE A 217 25.93 -66.21 -32.09
C ILE A 217 24.86 -65.23 -31.56
N ARG A 218 25.23 -63.96 -31.45
CA ARG A 218 24.31 -62.84 -31.19
C ARG A 218 23.68 -62.39 -32.50
N LYS A 219 22.37 -62.60 -32.68
CA LYS A 219 21.63 -62.08 -33.84
C LYS A 219 20.66 -60.97 -33.40
N PRO A 220 20.68 -59.78 -34.04
CA PRO A 220 19.66 -58.76 -33.82
C PRO A 220 18.33 -59.27 -34.40
N VAL A 221 17.25 -59.16 -33.62
CA VAL A 221 15.90 -59.65 -34.01
C VAL A 221 14.94 -58.51 -34.27
N GLY A 222 15.21 -57.35 -33.69
CA GLY A 222 14.40 -56.17 -33.90
C GLY A 222 15.12 -54.93 -33.40
N GLU A 223 14.93 -53.84 -34.14
CA GLU A 223 15.35 -52.50 -33.77
C GLU A 223 14.15 -51.57 -33.89
N MET A 224 13.85 -50.85 -32.82
CA MET A 224 12.80 -49.83 -32.78
C MET A 224 13.43 -48.50 -32.39
N ASN A 225 13.37 -47.55 -33.33
CA ASN A 225 13.80 -46.18 -33.14
C ASN A 225 12.58 -45.28 -33.34
N LYS A 226 12.05 -44.71 -32.26
CA LYS A 226 10.94 -43.73 -32.32
C LYS A 226 11.28 -42.51 -31.48
N ASP A 227 11.09 -41.33 -32.06
CA ASP A 227 11.27 -40.06 -31.39
C ASP A 227 9.92 -39.43 -31.07
N TYR A 228 9.68 -39.11 -29.81
CA TYR A 228 8.49 -38.40 -29.34
C TYR A 228 8.87 -36.97 -28.99
N ARG A 229 8.31 -36.01 -29.73
CA ARG A 229 8.61 -34.58 -29.53
C ARG A 229 7.45 -33.91 -28.79
N TYR A 230 7.78 -33.18 -27.72
CA TYR A 230 6.85 -32.23 -27.11
C TYR A 230 7.55 -30.91 -26.75
N GLY A 231 6.84 -29.81 -26.98
CA GLY A 231 7.28 -28.47 -26.60
C GLY A 231 6.62 -28.04 -25.29
N ILE A 232 7.43 -27.68 -24.30
CA ILE A 232 6.96 -26.95 -23.12
C ILE A 232 7.31 -25.48 -23.34
N LEU A 233 6.26 -24.66 -23.43
CA LEU A 233 6.40 -23.22 -23.47
C LEU A 233 6.14 -22.69 -22.05
N LEU A 234 7.17 -22.11 -21.42
CA LEU A 234 7.09 -21.60 -20.05
C LEU A 234 6.13 -20.41 -19.94
N LEU A 235 5.99 -19.63 -21.01
CA LEU A 235 5.08 -18.48 -21.06
C LEU A 235 4.45 -18.35 -22.46
N PRO A 236 3.20 -18.80 -22.66
CA PRO A 236 2.51 -18.65 -23.93
C PRO A 236 2.28 -17.18 -24.30
N PRO A 237 2.53 -16.75 -25.55
CA PRO A 237 2.32 -15.37 -25.98
C PRO A 237 0.84 -14.96 -25.82
N ASP A 238 -0.10 -15.89 -26.01
CA ASP A 238 -1.54 -15.68 -25.84
C ASP A 238 -1.94 -15.35 -24.38
N CYS A 239 -1.08 -15.67 -23.42
CA CYS A 239 -1.31 -15.44 -22.00
C CYS A 239 -0.70 -14.14 -21.46
N VAL A 240 0.13 -13.47 -22.28
CA VAL A 240 0.75 -12.19 -21.96
C VAL A 240 -0.25 -11.08 -22.25
N ARG A 241 -0.83 -10.51 -21.19
CA ARG A 241 -1.62 -9.29 -21.31
C ARG A 241 -0.69 -8.08 -21.14
N PRO A 242 -0.95 -6.97 -21.85
CA PRO A 242 -0.25 -5.73 -21.58
C PRO A 242 -0.45 -5.36 -20.11
N LEU A 243 0.65 -5.02 -19.44
CA LEU A 243 0.57 -4.52 -18.06
C LEU A 243 -0.22 -3.22 -18.06
N SER A 244 -1.08 -3.05 -17.06
CA SER A 244 -1.71 -1.77 -16.82
C SER A 244 -0.67 -0.85 -16.18
N PRO A 245 -0.37 0.32 -16.77
CA PRO A 245 0.48 1.29 -16.12
C PRO A 245 -0.19 1.82 -14.84
N PRO A 246 0.61 2.25 -13.84
CA PRO A 246 0.08 2.96 -12.68
C PRO A 246 -0.72 4.18 -13.13
N ASP A 247 -1.92 4.35 -12.57
CA ASP A 247 -2.84 5.40 -12.99
C ASP A 247 -2.34 6.79 -12.53
N PRO A 248 -2.07 7.74 -13.45
CA PRO A 248 -1.63 9.09 -13.08
C PRO A 248 -2.68 9.86 -12.25
N SER A 249 -3.95 9.46 -12.32
CA SER A 249 -5.02 10.06 -11.51
C SER A 249 -4.79 9.86 -10.01
N VAL A 250 -4.20 8.73 -9.61
CA VAL A 250 -3.90 8.40 -8.21
C VAL A 250 -2.84 9.35 -7.66
N LEU A 251 -1.81 9.67 -8.47
CA LEU A 251 -0.79 10.63 -8.08
C LEU A 251 -1.38 12.03 -7.91
N SER A 252 -2.21 12.47 -8.85
CA SER A 252 -2.85 13.79 -8.82
C SER A 252 -3.80 13.94 -7.62
N THR A 253 -4.67 12.95 -7.38
CA THR A 253 -5.60 12.95 -6.24
C THR A 253 -4.86 12.90 -4.91
N THR A 254 -3.81 12.09 -4.80
CA THR A 254 -2.97 12.01 -3.59
C THR A 254 -2.27 13.34 -3.32
N ALA A 255 -1.69 13.97 -4.34
CA ALA A 255 -1.06 15.29 -4.22
C ALA A 255 -2.07 16.37 -3.80
N ALA A 256 -3.28 16.36 -4.37
CA ALA A 256 -4.35 17.27 -3.99
C ALA A 256 -4.77 17.07 -2.51
N LEU A 257 -4.90 15.81 -2.05
CA LEU A 257 -5.19 15.51 -0.65
C LEU A 257 -4.11 16.07 0.29
N PHE A 258 -2.83 15.85 -0.02
CA PHE A 258 -1.73 16.42 0.79
C PHE A 258 -1.72 17.95 0.78
N LEU A 259 -2.02 18.57 -0.36
CA LEU A 259 -2.16 20.03 -0.45
C LEU A 259 -3.30 20.54 0.43
N THR A 260 -4.46 19.89 0.39
CA THR A 260 -5.59 20.27 1.26
C THR A 260 -5.26 20.11 2.74
N ALA A 261 -4.57 19.04 3.13
CA ALA A 261 -4.11 18.84 4.50
C ALA A 261 -3.12 19.92 4.94
N LEU A 262 -2.19 20.31 4.07
CA LEU A 262 -1.25 21.41 4.34
C LEU A 262 -2.00 22.74 4.55
N VAL A 263 -2.97 23.05 3.69
CA VAL A 263 -3.81 24.25 3.83
C VAL A 263 -4.59 24.20 5.14
N MET A 264 -5.13 23.05 5.55
CA MET A 264 -5.84 22.88 6.82
C MET A 264 -4.93 23.14 8.04
N ILE A 265 -3.71 22.61 8.03
CA ILE A 265 -2.72 22.82 9.11
C ILE A 265 -2.36 24.30 9.23
N LEU A 266 -2.10 24.98 8.11
CA LEU A 266 -1.82 26.41 8.12
C LEU A 266 -3.06 27.23 8.51
N GLY A 267 -4.23 26.81 8.04
CA GLY A 267 -5.53 27.40 8.33
C GLY A 267 -5.88 27.37 9.82
N GLU A 268 -5.45 26.33 10.55
CA GLU A 268 -5.73 26.15 11.97
C GLU A 268 -5.33 27.37 12.82
N VAL A 269 -4.21 28.02 12.48
CA VAL A 269 -3.75 29.25 13.15
C VAL A 269 -4.80 30.36 13.01
N PHE A 270 -5.32 30.55 11.80
CA PHE A 270 -6.33 31.56 11.53
C PHE A 270 -7.67 31.20 12.15
N SER A 271 -8.07 29.92 12.12
CA SER A 271 -9.28 29.42 12.79
C SER A 271 -9.26 29.74 14.28
N ARG A 272 -8.12 29.57 14.95
CA ARG A 272 -7.94 29.90 16.37
C ARG A 272 -8.06 31.41 16.63
N ARG A 273 -7.45 32.24 15.78
CA ARG A 273 -7.56 33.71 15.87
C ARG A 273 -8.99 34.19 15.66
N ILE A 274 -9.72 33.59 14.70
CA ILE A 274 -11.13 33.88 14.44
C ILE A 274 -11.98 33.47 15.66
N ARG A 275 -11.77 32.27 16.21
CA ARG A 275 -12.47 31.80 17.41
C ARG A 275 -12.29 32.77 18.58
N ARG A 276 -11.07 33.24 18.85
CA ARG A 276 -10.79 34.28 19.86
C ARG A 276 -11.55 35.58 19.57
N LYS A 277 -11.53 36.04 18.32
CA LYS A 277 -12.26 37.27 17.92
C LYS A 277 -13.76 37.15 18.14
N ILE A 278 -14.35 36.00 17.77
CA ILE A 278 -15.77 35.71 18.01
C ILE A 278 -16.07 35.82 19.50
N CYS A 279 -15.33 35.11 20.35
CA CYS A 279 -15.54 35.19 21.80
C CYS A 279 -15.41 36.62 22.34
N SER A 280 -14.42 37.39 21.88
CA SER A 280 -14.25 38.79 22.31
C SER A 280 -15.39 39.71 21.86
N SER A 281 -16.04 39.39 20.73
CA SER A 281 -17.17 40.16 20.21
C SER A 281 -18.45 39.92 21.01
N PHE A 282 -18.69 38.67 21.41
CA PHE A 282 -19.88 38.29 22.18
C PHE A 282 -19.76 38.60 23.67
N TYR A 283 -18.55 38.43 24.26
CA TYR A 283 -18.32 38.58 25.69
C TYR A 283 -17.42 39.77 25.99
N ARG A 284 -17.93 40.98 25.73
CA ARG A 284 -17.16 42.23 25.83
C ARG A 284 -16.71 42.53 27.27
N ASP A 285 -17.59 42.34 28.25
CA ASP A 285 -17.28 42.59 29.67
C ASP A 285 -16.14 41.71 30.16
N ARG A 286 -16.16 40.42 29.75
CA ARG A 286 -15.08 39.48 30.05
C ARG A 286 -13.77 39.86 29.38
N GLU A 287 -13.81 40.43 28.19
CA GLU A 287 -12.60 40.91 27.54
C GLU A 287 -12.01 42.15 28.22
N GLU A 288 -12.84 43.00 28.82
CA GLU A 288 -12.39 44.12 29.63
C GLU A 288 -11.70 43.66 30.91
N GLU A 289 -12.30 42.72 31.66
CA GLU A 289 -11.66 42.10 32.84
C GLU A 289 -10.29 41.50 32.48
N ARG A 290 -10.20 40.82 31.33
CA ARG A 290 -8.96 40.21 30.84
C ARG A 290 -7.91 41.23 30.46
N ALA A 291 -8.31 42.36 29.89
CA ALA A 291 -7.41 43.47 29.57
C ALA A 291 -6.87 44.13 30.83
N LEU A 292 -7.71 44.34 31.85
CA LEU A 292 -7.31 44.87 33.16
C LEU A 292 -6.34 43.91 33.86
N TYR A 293 -6.67 42.62 33.92
CA TYR A 293 -5.78 41.59 34.48
C TYR A 293 -4.40 41.57 33.82
N LEU A 294 -4.36 41.67 32.48
CA LEU A 294 -3.11 41.67 31.73
C LEU A 294 -2.32 42.98 31.93
N ARG A 295 -3.00 44.12 32.01
CA ARG A 295 -2.38 45.42 32.36
C ARG A 295 -1.69 45.32 33.71
N ASP A 296 -2.39 44.86 34.75
CA ASP A 296 -1.85 44.82 36.12
C ASP A 296 -0.63 43.91 36.18
N LYS A 297 -0.65 42.80 35.46
CA LYS A 297 0.50 41.88 35.37
C LYS A 297 1.70 42.46 34.60
N ILE A 298 1.47 43.36 33.64
CA ILE A 298 2.53 44.07 32.93
C ILE A 298 3.13 45.16 33.84
N LEU A 299 2.30 45.90 34.56
CA LEU A 299 2.74 46.94 35.50
C LEU A 299 3.58 46.36 36.64
N LEU A 300 3.11 45.28 37.28
CA LEU A 300 3.89 44.57 38.31
C LEU A 300 5.27 44.15 37.80
N LYS A 301 5.35 43.67 36.55
CA LYS A 301 6.63 43.29 35.97
C LYS A 301 7.54 44.49 35.68
N LEU A 302 6.97 45.65 35.35
CA LEU A 302 7.73 46.87 35.13
C LEU A 302 8.25 47.45 36.45
N GLU A 303 7.47 47.34 37.52
CA GLU A 303 7.86 47.68 38.90
C GLU A 303 9.00 46.76 39.38
N ASP A 304 8.88 45.45 39.19
CA ASP A 304 9.95 44.47 39.47
C ASP A 304 11.24 44.76 38.67
N GLU A 305 11.12 45.30 37.46
CA GLU A 305 12.25 45.71 36.60
C GLU A 305 12.76 47.13 36.93
N GLY A 306 12.17 47.83 37.90
CA GLY A 306 12.55 49.19 38.33
C GLY A 306 12.28 50.28 37.29
N LYS A 307 11.37 50.02 36.33
CA LYS A 307 11.07 50.94 35.21
C LYS A 307 9.95 51.92 35.50
N ILE A 308 9.16 51.69 36.56
CA ILE A 308 8.05 52.53 36.98
C ILE A 308 8.01 52.52 38.51
N SER A 309 7.62 53.64 39.11
CA SER A 309 7.46 53.86 40.56
C SER A 309 5.99 54.05 40.95
#